data_AF-A0A934HIZ1-F1
#
_entry.id   AF-A0A934HIZ1-F1
#
_cell.length_a   1.000
_cell.length_b   1.000
_cell.length_c   1.000
_cell.angle_alpha   90.00
_cell.angle_beta   90.00
_cell.angle_gamma   90.00
#
_symmetry.space_group_name_H-M   'P 1'
#
loop_
_entity.id
_entity.type
_entity.pdbx_description
1 polymer ?
#
loop_
_entity_poly.entity_id
_entity_poly.type
_entity_poly.pdbx_seq_one_letter_code
_entity_poly.pdbx_strand_id
1 'polypeptide(L)'
;MIITLRRLAAVVIVMITLGWAAAPAPPVYAAESVTIDAQTVSCDSIEVTYTVIGATLEEVALLYAHGPGGVVGFTTGPGTEGPHTVTVPIEPVQPGGAMLYASVDVGTASDTAAAEACPGGGGGEPSPEESPGETAPWSGYSDARLNPAPDEYYSVWCASDTIEVWRAVPPPSAILNTIPLIEVIELSDGGSLDAGSGLTVMRNGDAITLSGNTGNLAPAFGTKSFSLNECIARNGGAPQEPDEELPPVEEDEGDEEEDVETDAEREARERREVQEEIAFCFSAYDFFDDYEIFVDCIANVAEQDGATSLEVVWSWIIQICFGVTPFPATIVFILFKRRRARH
;
A
#
# COMPACT_ATOMS: atom_id res chain seq x y z
N MET A 1 -46.30 -15.03 19.47
CA MET A 1 -45.28 -15.77 18.68
C MET A 1 -44.09 -14.88 18.26
N ILE A 2 -44.27 -13.59 17.98
CA ILE A 2 -43.16 -12.66 17.63
C ILE A 2 -42.25 -12.32 18.83
N ILE A 3 -42.81 -12.18 20.04
CA ILE A 3 -42.05 -11.85 21.26
C ILE A 3 -41.10 -12.99 21.68
N THR A 4 -41.46 -14.23 21.41
CA THR A 4 -40.64 -15.41 21.72
C THR A 4 -39.44 -15.55 20.79
N LEU A 5 -39.54 -15.07 19.54
CA LEU A 5 -38.43 -15.12 18.58
C LEU A 5 -37.33 -14.10 18.92
N ARG A 6 -37.72 -12.86 19.29
CA ARG A 6 -36.76 -11.80 19.68
C ARG A 6 -35.94 -12.17 20.91
N ARG A 7 -36.55 -12.83 21.90
CA ARG A 7 -35.85 -13.29 23.10
C ARG A 7 -34.86 -14.42 22.82
N LEU A 8 -35.20 -15.31 21.89
CA LEU A 8 -34.34 -16.43 21.52
C LEU A 8 -33.11 -15.95 20.72
N ALA A 9 -33.30 -14.99 19.81
CA ALA A 9 -32.21 -14.35 19.08
C ALA A 9 -31.23 -13.62 20.00
N ALA A 10 -31.73 -12.86 20.98
CA ALA A 10 -30.88 -12.16 21.95
C ALA A 10 -30.03 -13.13 22.78
N VAL A 11 -30.60 -14.26 23.20
CA VAL A 11 -29.87 -15.30 23.97
C VAL A 11 -28.78 -15.95 23.13
N VAL A 12 -29.04 -16.24 21.85
CA VAL A 12 -28.05 -16.82 20.95
C VAL A 12 -26.89 -15.86 20.69
N ILE A 13 -27.17 -14.57 20.44
CA ILE A 13 -26.13 -13.55 20.25
C ILE A 13 -25.28 -13.40 21.52
N VAL A 14 -25.90 -13.38 22.70
CA VAL A 14 -25.17 -13.31 23.99
C VAL A 14 -24.32 -14.57 24.23
N MET A 15 -24.80 -15.76 23.87
CA MET A 15 -23.99 -16.98 24.00
C MET A 15 -22.83 -17.04 23.01
N ILE A 16 -23.01 -16.54 21.78
CA ILE A 16 -21.93 -16.48 20.78
C ILE A 16 -20.88 -15.46 21.22
N THR A 17 -21.28 -14.26 21.64
CA THR A 17 -20.35 -13.22 22.11
C THR A 17 -19.60 -13.63 23.38
N LEU A 18 -20.27 -14.29 24.35
CA LEU A 18 -19.61 -14.83 25.54
C LEU A 18 -18.71 -16.03 25.23
N GLY A 19 -19.04 -16.83 24.21
CA GLY A 19 -18.20 -17.94 23.75
C GLY A 19 -16.89 -17.47 23.12
N TRP A 20 -16.91 -16.34 22.40
CA TRP A 20 -15.71 -15.74 21.81
C TRP A 20 -14.82 -15.03 22.84
N ALA A 21 -15.40 -14.41 23.87
CA ALA A 21 -14.64 -13.75 24.94
C ALA A 21 -13.87 -14.73 25.87
N ALA A 22 -14.19 -16.03 25.83
CA ALA A 22 -13.58 -17.05 26.68
C ALA A 22 -12.53 -17.91 25.97
N ALA A 23 -12.28 -17.70 24.68
CA ALA A 23 -11.11 -18.27 24.04
C ALA A 23 -9.88 -17.56 24.64
N PRO A 24 -8.93 -18.28 25.28
CA PRO A 24 -7.67 -17.65 25.65
C PRO A 24 -7.11 -17.06 24.36
N ALA A 25 -6.79 -15.76 24.38
CA ALA A 25 -6.10 -15.14 23.26
C ALA A 25 -4.94 -16.07 22.90
N PRO A 26 -4.78 -16.45 21.62
CA PRO A 26 -3.61 -17.21 21.23
C PRO A 26 -2.40 -16.45 21.82
N PRO A 27 -1.52 -17.13 22.56
CA PRO A 27 -0.36 -16.46 23.12
C PRO A 27 0.28 -15.63 22.01
N VAL A 28 0.49 -14.34 22.25
CA VAL A 28 1.16 -13.51 21.26
C VAL A 28 2.61 -13.98 21.28
N TYR A 29 2.94 -14.86 20.34
CA TYR A 29 4.24 -15.48 20.17
C TYR A 29 5.12 -14.51 19.38
N ALA A 30 5.81 -13.63 20.10
CA ALA A 30 6.75 -12.72 19.49
C ALA A 30 7.92 -12.51 20.42
N ALA A 31 9.12 -12.42 19.85
CA ALA A 31 10.26 -11.82 20.55
C ALA A 31 9.86 -10.44 21.08
N GLU A 32 10.31 -10.10 22.28
CA GLU A 32 10.06 -8.77 22.88
C GLU A 32 10.83 -7.69 22.11
N SER A 33 12.08 -8.00 21.76
CA SER A 33 12.91 -7.14 20.93
C SER A 33 14.00 -7.94 20.22
N VAL A 34 14.48 -7.39 19.10
CA VAL A 34 15.71 -7.82 18.43
C VAL A 34 16.62 -6.60 18.30
N THR A 35 17.94 -6.80 18.38
CA THR A 35 18.91 -5.72 18.20
C THR A 35 20.11 -6.23 17.40
N ILE A 36 20.55 -5.48 16.40
CA ILE A 36 21.76 -5.77 15.64
C ILE A 36 22.95 -5.17 16.38
N ASP A 37 23.80 -6.02 16.94
CA ASP A 37 24.96 -5.62 17.73
C ASP A 37 26.14 -5.21 16.85
N ALA A 38 26.30 -5.89 15.70
CA ALA A 38 27.37 -5.63 14.75
C ALA A 38 27.01 -6.14 13.35
N GLN A 39 27.59 -5.50 12.33
CA GLN A 39 27.62 -6.03 10.98
C GLN A 39 29.03 -5.89 10.38
N THR A 40 29.37 -6.76 9.44
CA THR A 40 30.56 -6.65 8.60
C THR A 40 30.15 -6.81 7.14
N VAL A 41 30.34 -5.76 6.35
CA VAL A 41 29.91 -5.72 4.94
C VAL A 41 31.04 -6.15 3.99
N SER A 42 30.76 -7.13 3.13
CA SER A 42 31.52 -7.43 1.92
C SER A 42 30.64 -7.21 0.67
N CYS A 43 31.25 -7.19 -0.52
CA CYS A 43 30.51 -7.00 -1.77
C CYS A 43 29.60 -8.18 -2.13
N ASP A 44 29.84 -9.35 -1.55
CA ASP A 44 29.19 -10.64 -1.83
C ASP A 44 28.46 -11.23 -0.60
N SER A 45 28.59 -10.63 0.58
CA SER A 45 27.87 -11.05 1.79
C SER A 45 27.84 -9.97 2.88
N ILE A 46 26.90 -10.07 3.82
CA ILE A 46 26.91 -9.31 5.08
C ILE A 46 26.91 -10.29 6.23
N GLU A 47 27.91 -10.23 7.10
CA GLU A 47 27.88 -10.94 8.39
C GLU A 47 27.18 -10.08 9.42
N VAL A 48 26.11 -10.58 10.03
CA VAL A 48 25.26 -9.85 10.98
C VAL A 48 25.29 -10.58 12.32
N THR A 49 25.61 -9.86 13.39
CA THR A 49 25.45 -10.32 14.77
C THR A 49 24.27 -9.60 15.41
N TYR A 50 23.29 -10.35 15.90
CA TYR A 50 22.08 -9.82 16.50
C TYR A 50 21.72 -10.56 17.79
N THR A 51 21.05 -9.88 18.72
CA THR A 51 20.57 -10.44 19.98
C THR A 51 19.04 -10.42 20.01
N VAL A 52 18.44 -11.57 20.31
CA VAL A 52 16.98 -11.70 20.50
C VAL A 52 16.66 -11.77 21.99
N ILE A 53 15.71 -10.97 22.45
CA ILE A 53 15.28 -10.89 23.85
C ILE A 53 13.81 -11.32 23.97
N GLY A 54 13.49 -12.13 24.98
CA GLY A 54 12.12 -12.52 25.30
C GLY A 54 11.51 -13.61 24.38
N ALA A 55 12.32 -14.27 23.54
CA ALA A 55 11.85 -15.37 22.72
C ALA A 55 11.57 -16.62 23.57
N THR A 56 10.32 -17.10 23.55
CA THR A 56 9.89 -18.23 24.39
C THR A 56 9.89 -19.58 23.66
N LEU A 57 10.08 -19.58 22.34
CA LEU A 57 10.08 -20.77 21.47
C LEU A 57 11.14 -20.64 20.37
N GLU A 58 11.38 -21.73 19.64
CA GLU A 58 12.22 -21.75 18.44
C GLU A 58 11.51 -21.05 17.28
N GLU A 59 11.61 -19.72 17.22
CA GLU A 59 11.27 -18.94 16.04
C GLU A 59 12.44 -18.89 15.05
N VAL A 60 12.14 -18.50 13.81
CA VAL A 60 13.13 -18.28 12.76
C VAL A 60 13.29 -16.77 12.60
N ALA A 61 14.52 -16.28 12.66
CA ALA A 61 14.85 -14.93 12.27
C ALA A 61 14.96 -14.85 10.74
N LEU A 62 14.34 -13.84 10.13
CA LEU A 62 14.51 -13.52 8.72
C LEU A 62 15.55 -12.40 8.62
N LEU A 63 16.60 -12.62 7.83
CA LEU A 63 17.66 -11.64 7.64
C LEU A 63 17.69 -11.21 6.17
N TYR A 64 17.77 -9.90 5.96
CA TYR A 64 17.80 -9.30 4.64
C TYR A 64 19.05 -8.43 4.51
N ALA A 65 19.76 -8.59 3.39
CA ALA A 65 20.80 -7.66 2.96
C ALA A 65 20.19 -6.70 1.95
N HIS A 66 20.31 -5.41 2.21
CA HIS A 66 19.81 -4.34 1.36
C HIS A 66 20.99 -3.62 0.71
N GLY A 67 20.83 -3.28 -0.56
CA GLY A 67 21.73 -2.38 -1.27
C GLY A 67 20.98 -1.22 -1.91
N PRO A 68 21.64 -0.43 -2.77
CA PRO A 68 21.01 0.69 -3.47
C PRO A 68 19.77 0.25 -4.25
N GLY A 69 19.79 -1.02 -4.71
CA GLY A 69 18.77 -1.73 -5.46
C GLY A 69 17.62 -2.37 -4.66
N GLY A 70 17.55 -2.19 -3.33
CA GLY A 70 16.61 -2.93 -2.48
C GLY A 70 17.23 -4.21 -1.90
N VAL A 71 16.41 -5.25 -1.68
CA VAL A 71 16.91 -6.52 -1.12
C VAL A 71 17.79 -7.24 -2.14
N VAL A 72 19.09 -7.36 -1.82
CA VAL A 72 20.11 -8.01 -2.65
C VAL A 72 20.52 -9.38 -2.10
N GLY A 73 19.99 -9.76 -0.94
CA GLY A 73 20.27 -11.04 -0.30
C GLY A 73 19.27 -11.34 0.81
N PHE A 74 19.01 -12.62 1.06
CA PHE A 74 18.22 -13.05 2.21
C PHE A 74 18.72 -14.40 2.74
N THR A 75 18.54 -14.62 4.04
CA THR A 75 18.79 -15.90 4.68
C THR A 75 17.92 -16.03 5.93
N THR A 76 17.96 -17.18 6.57
CA THR A 76 17.31 -17.40 7.86
C THR A 76 18.35 -17.65 8.96
N GLY A 77 17.99 -17.26 10.18
CA GLY A 77 18.78 -17.43 11.38
C GLY A 77 17.95 -17.95 12.54
N PRO A 78 18.59 -18.26 13.68
CA PRO A 78 17.85 -18.61 14.90
C PRO A 78 17.09 -17.39 15.45
N GLY A 79 15.81 -17.57 15.78
CA GLY A 79 15.00 -16.59 16.52
C GLY A 79 14.90 -16.91 18.02
N THR A 80 15.78 -17.78 18.54
CA THR A 80 15.81 -18.13 19.97
C THR A 80 16.49 -17.04 20.79
N GLU A 81 16.23 -17.02 22.10
CA GLU A 81 16.84 -16.02 22.99
C GLU A 81 18.38 -16.09 22.99
N GLY A 82 19.02 -14.93 22.92
CA GLY A 82 20.48 -14.78 22.96
C GLY A 82 21.09 -14.21 21.68
N PRO A 83 22.44 -14.13 21.64
CA PRO A 83 23.17 -13.61 20.49
C PRO A 83 23.35 -14.67 19.40
N HIS A 84 23.22 -14.24 18.15
CA HIS A 84 23.39 -15.06 16.95
C HIS A 84 24.24 -14.32 15.93
N THR A 85 25.03 -15.07 15.16
CA THR A 85 25.80 -14.53 14.02
C THR A 85 25.42 -15.30 12.77
N VAL A 86 25.02 -14.59 11.72
CA VAL A 86 24.56 -15.17 10.45
C VAL A 86 25.16 -14.39 9.29
N THR A 87 25.58 -15.10 8.25
CA THR A 87 26.07 -14.50 7.00
C THR A 87 24.95 -14.50 5.97
N VAL A 88 24.57 -13.32 5.49
CA VAL A 88 23.59 -13.12 4.41
C VAL A 88 24.34 -13.06 3.08
N PRO A 89 24.16 -14.03 2.17
CA PRO A 89 24.77 -13.98 0.84
C PRO A 89 24.11 -12.89 0.00
N ILE A 90 24.90 -12.19 -0.83
CA ILE A 90 24.42 -11.13 -1.72
C ILE A 90 24.54 -11.58 -3.18
N GLU A 91 23.42 -11.62 -3.88
CA GLU A 91 23.34 -11.98 -5.29
C GLU A 91 22.41 -11.03 -6.06
N PRO A 92 22.92 -10.27 -7.05
CA PRO A 92 24.29 -10.28 -7.57
C PRO A 92 25.30 -9.56 -6.66
N VAL A 93 26.58 -9.91 -6.78
CA VAL A 93 27.70 -9.22 -6.10
C VAL A 93 27.64 -7.72 -6.41
N GLN A 94 27.72 -6.91 -5.36
CA GLN A 94 27.56 -5.46 -5.44
C GLN A 94 28.87 -4.77 -5.85
N PRO A 95 28.80 -3.65 -6.59
CA PRO A 95 30.00 -2.90 -6.95
C PRO A 95 30.66 -2.29 -5.71
N GLY A 96 31.99 -2.13 -5.76
CA GLY A 96 32.73 -1.45 -4.69
C GLY A 96 32.22 -0.03 -4.47
N GLY A 97 32.06 0.36 -3.20
CA GLY A 97 31.46 1.65 -2.81
C GLY A 97 29.94 1.67 -2.71
N ALA A 98 29.22 0.61 -3.13
CA ALA A 98 27.79 0.49 -2.88
C ALA A 98 27.49 0.49 -1.38
N MET A 99 26.49 1.27 -0.95
CA MET A 99 26.06 1.30 0.45
C MET A 99 25.14 0.12 0.73
N LEU A 100 25.53 -0.75 1.66
CA LEU A 100 24.76 -1.92 2.07
C LEU A 100 24.42 -1.87 3.55
N TYR A 101 23.31 -2.48 3.94
CA TYR A 101 22.93 -2.66 5.35
C TYR A 101 22.12 -3.94 5.52
N ALA A 102 22.05 -4.42 6.75
CA ALA A 102 21.20 -5.56 7.10
C ALA A 102 19.96 -5.16 7.90
N SER A 103 18.88 -5.91 7.74
CA SER A 103 17.73 -5.91 8.65
C SER A 103 17.43 -7.32 9.16
N VAL A 104 16.91 -7.42 10.38
CA VAL A 104 16.55 -8.69 11.03
C VAL A 104 15.13 -8.60 11.56
N ASP A 105 14.29 -9.57 11.22
CA ASP A 105 12.91 -9.69 11.69
C ASP A 105 12.72 -11.00 12.47
N VAL A 106 12.13 -10.92 13.66
CA VAL A 106 11.75 -12.06 14.52
C VAL A 106 10.34 -11.86 15.04
N GLY A 107 9.36 -12.51 14.40
CA GLY A 107 7.95 -12.32 14.72
C GLY A 107 7.50 -10.88 14.45
N THR A 108 7.18 -10.13 15.51
CA THR A 108 6.82 -8.70 15.41
C THR A 108 7.97 -7.75 15.78
N ALA A 109 9.12 -8.27 16.22
CA ALA A 109 10.29 -7.46 16.52
C ALA A 109 11.17 -7.33 15.28
N SER A 110 11.67 -6.13 15.00
CA SER A 110 12.60 -5.88 13.90
C SER A 110 13.69 -4.87 14.30
N ASP A 111 14.84 -4.98 13.64
CA ASP A 111 15.92 -3.98 13.75
C ASP A 111 16.67 -3.85 12.42
N THR A 112 17.32 -2.70 12.22
CA THR A 112 18.04 -2.34 10.99
C THR A 112 19.37 -1.69 11.31
N ALA A 113 20.45 -2.22 10.71
CA ALA A 113 21.79 -1.69 10.89
C ALA A 113 22.01 -0.41 10.06
N ALA A 114 23.01 0.39 10.42
CA ALA A 114 23.44 1.53 9.62
C ALA A 114 24.04 1.07 8.28
N ALA A 115 24.01 1.92 7.25
CA ALA A 115 24.62 1.55 5.97
C ALA A 115 26.15 1.71 5.97
N GLU A 116 26.84 0.71 5.41
CA GLU A 116 28.28 0.67 5.23
C GLU A 116 28.65 0.44 3.75
N ALA A 117 29.74 1.05 3.30
CA ALA A 117 30.17 0.92 1.91
C ALA A 117 30.88 -0.41 1.66
N CYS A 118 30.50 -1.08 0.58
CA CYS A 118 31.22 -2.22 0.00
C CYS A 118 32.72 -1.92 -0.17
N PRO A 119 33.62 -2.68 0.46
CA PRO A 119 35.05 -2.48 0.30
C PRO A 119 35.50 -2.87 -1.13
N GLY A 120 35.86 -1.88 -1.98
CA GLY A 120 36.39 -2.20 -3.32
C GLY A 120 36.45 -1.11 -4.40
N GLY A 121 36.05 0.15 -4.14
CA GLY A 121 35.85 1.17 -5.19
C GLY A 121 37.00 2.12 -5.51
N GLY A 122 38.28 1.72 -5.38
CA GLY A 122 39.42 2.67 -5.43
C GLY A 122 40.52 2.41 -6.46
N GLY A 123 40.34 1.50 -7.43
CA GLY A 123 41.45 1.01 -8.29
C GLY A 123 41.32 1.25 -9.80
N GLY A 124 40.29 1.95 -10.28
CA GLY A 124 40.12 2.24 -11.70
C GLY A 124 40.91 3.47 -12.12
N GLU A 125 42.10 3.28 -12.68
CA GLU A 125 42.85 4.31 -13.39
C GLU A 125 41.98 4.89 -14.54
N PRO A 126 41.87 6.22 -14.70
CA PRO A 126 40.99 6.82 -15.70
C PRO A 126 41.49 6.48 -17.11
N SER A 127 40.77 5.61 -17.82
CA SER A 127 41.01 5.32 -19.24
C SER A 127 40.30 6.38 -20.09
N PRO A 128 41.02 7.20 -20.88
CA PRO A 128 40.41 8.21 -21.74
C PRO A 128 40.21 7.63 -23.14
N GLU A 129 39.09 6.95 -23.38
CA GLU A 129 38.65 6.69 -24.75
C GLU A 129 37.15 6.99 -24.90
N GLU A 130 36.90 8.14 -25.51
CA GLU A 130 35.63 8.56 -26.08
C GLU A 130 35.13 7.50 -27.09
N SER A 131 33.98 6.88 -26.79
CA SER A 131 33.20 6.15 -27.79
C SER A 131 32.05 7.05 -28.25
N PRO A 132 31.91 7.36 -29.55
CA PRO A 132 30.85 8.23 -30.04
C PRO A 132 29.58 7.42 -30.35
N GLY A 133 28.47 7.82 -29.74
CA GLY A 133 27.16 7.80 -30.41
C GLY A 133 26.23 6.61 -30.14
N GLU A 134 25.80 6.43 -28.89
CA GLU A 134 24.40 6.07 -28.61
C GLU A 134 23.90 7.01 -27.51
N THR A 135 23.33 8.13 -27.96
CA THR A 135 22.61 9.06 -27.10
C THR A 135 21.41 8.32 -26.52
N ALA A 136 21.52 7.93 -25.24
CA ALA A 136 20.38 7.48 -24.46
C ALA A 136 19.25 8.54 -24.57
N PRO A 137 17.96 8.16 -24.55
CA PRO A 137 16.83 9.05 -24.89
C PRO A 137 16.71 10.32 -24.04
N TRP A 138 17.56 10.48 -23.02
CA TRP A 138 17.66 11.59 -22.07
C TRP A 138 18.81 12.58 -22.37
N SER A 139 19.66 12.32 -23.36
CA SER A 139 20.82 13.18 -23.68
C SER A 139 20.39 14.42 -24.47
N GLY A 140 20.00 15.45 -23.73
CA GLY A 140 19.44 16.71 -24.23
C GLY A 140 18.73 17.50 -23.14
N TYR A 141 18.41 16.83 -22.03
CA TYR A 141 17.87 17.43 -20.82
C TYR A 141 19.01 17.75 -19.83
N SER A 142 19.18 19.02 -19.46
CA SER A 142 19.78 19.37 -18.17
C SER A 142 18.68 19.15 -17.12
N ASP A 143 18.41 17.89 -16.76
CA ASP A 143 17.05 17.33 -16.67
C ASP A 143 16.03 17.84 -15.64
N ALA A 144 16.34 18.92 -14.93
CA ALA A 144 15.47 19.58 -13.96
C ALA A 144 14.99 18.69 -12.80
N ARG A 145 15.38 17.40 -12.73
CA ARG A 145 15.07 16.52 -11.61
C ARG A 145 15.67 17.10 -10.34
N LEU A 146 14.92 17.02 -9.25
CA LEU A 146 15.35 17.46 -7.92
C LEU A 146 16.55 16.65 -7.40
N ASN A 147 16.87 15.50 -8.01
CA ASN A 147 18.17 14.85 -7.89
C ASN A 147 18.53 14.08 -9.19
N PRO A 148 19.78 14.19 -9.68
CA PRO A 148 20.22 13.59 -10.94
C PRO A 148 20.83 12.18 -10.81
N ALA A 149 20.75 11.53 -9.65
CA ALA A 149 21.41 10.24 -9.46
C ALA A 149 20.63 9.11 -10.19
N PRO A 150 21.27 8.39 -11.13
CA PRO A 150 20.58 7.42 -12.00
C PRO A 150 20.18 6.12 -11.32
N ASP A 151 20.59 5.90 -10.06
CA ASP A 151 20.30 4.75 -9.21
C ASP A 151 19.16 4.98 -8.21
N GLU A 152 18.44 6.10 -8.32
CA GLU A 152 17.38 6.43 -7.36
C GLU A 152 16.13 5.54 -7.50
N TYR A 153 15.51 5.25 -6.35
CA TYR A 153 14.28 4.45 -6.27
C TYR A 153 13.09 5.11 -6.99
N TYR A 154 12.95 6.43 -6.93
CA TYR A 154 11.96 7.19 -7.71
C TYR A 154 12.67 8.27 -8.52
N SER A 155 12.16 8.58 -9.71
CA SER A 155 12.50 9.85 -10.38
C SER A 155 11.38 10.86 -10.13
N VAL A 156 11.73 12.08 -9.71
CA VAL A 156 10.78 13.09 -9.23
C VAL A 156 10.96 14.39 -10.01
N TRP A 157 9.85 14.90 -10.52
CA TRP A 157 9.77 16.22 -11.15
C TRP A 157 8.73 17.05 -10.42
N CYS A 158 9.01 18.35 -10.33
CA CYS A 158 8.03 19.33 -9.88
C CYS A 158 7.73 20.25 -11.06
N ALA A 159 6.50 20.20 -11.55
CA ALA A 159 6.05 20.97 -12.68
C ALA A 159 4.54 21.21 -12.57
N SER A 160 4.09 22.40 -12.98
CA SER A 160 2.67 22.74 -13.12
C SER A 160 1.85 22.45 -11.83
N ASP A 161 2.33 22.93 -10.68
CA ASP A 161 1.69 22.74 -9.37
C ASP A 161 1.53 21.27 -8.94
N THR A 162 2.31 20.36 -9.51
CA THR A 162 2.29 18.92 -9.18
C THR A 162 3.67 18.33 -8.98
N ILE A 163 3.73 17.26 -8.18
CA ILE A 163 4.87 16.38 -8.02
C ILE A 163 4.60 15.14 -8.85
N GLU A 164 5.35 14.96 -9.93
CA GLU A 164 5.30 13.75 -10.75
C GLU A 164 6.32 12.73 -10.25
N VAL A 165 5.83 11.53 -9.94
CA VAL A 165 6.66 10.41 -9.48
C VAL A 165 6.70 9.37 -10.58
N TRP A 166 7.89 9.11 -11.12
CA TRP A 166 8.08 8.16 -12.20
C TRP A 166 8.90 6.95 -11.78
N ARG A 167 8.61 5.85 -12.49
CA ARG A 167 9.45 4.68 -12.60
C ARG A 167 10.17 4.70 -13.95
N ALA A 168 11.50 4.76 -13.92
CA ALA A 168 12.36 4.67 -15.09
C ALA A 168 12.65 3.23 -15.54
N VAL A 169 12.59 2.24 -14.62
CA VAL A 169 13.02 0.85 -14.88
C VAL A 169 12.01 -0.17 -14.33
N PRO A 170 11.74 -1.28 -15.05
CA PRO A 170 12.13 -1.56 -16.44
C PRO A 170 11.31 -0.73 -17.45
N PRO A 171 11.84 -0.48 -18.66
CA PRO A 171 11.11 0.19 -19.72
C PRO A 171 9.76 -0.49 -20.02
N PRO A 172 8.73 0.28 -20.39
CA PRO A 172 8.74 1.73 -20.58
C PRO A 172 8.78 2.51 -19.26
N SER A 173 9.38 3.71 -19.28
CA SER A 173 9.23 4.66 -18.18
C SER A 173 7.75 5.00 -18.00
N ALA A 174 7.25 4.95 -16.77
CA ALA A 174 5.85 5.19 -16.48
C ALA A 174 5.71 6.19 -15.33
N ILE A 175 4.75 7.10 -15.48
CA ILE A 175 4.25 7.90 -14.36
C ILE A 175 3.57 6.91 -13.40
N LEU A 176 4.02 6.88 -12.15
CA LEU A 176 3.39 6.12 -11.10
C LEU A 176 2.27 6.93 -10.48
N ASN A 177 2.52 8.23 -10.27
CA ASN A 177 1.58 9.13 -9.66
C ASN A 177 1.86 10.60 -9.97
N THR A 178 0.83 11.42 -9.87
CA THR A 178 0.89 12.87 -9.95
C THR A 178 0.19 13.43 -8.73
N ILE A 179 0.96 14.05 -7.83
CA ILE A 179 0.46 14.54 -6.54
C ILE A 179 0.34 16.07 -6.61
N PRO A 180 -0.85 16.66 -6.39
CA PRO A 180 -0.98 18.10 -6.32
C PRO A 180 -0.11 18.70 -5.20
N LEU A 181 0.65 19.74 -5.52
CA LEU A 181 1.55 20.38 -4.56
C LEU A 181 0.77 20.99 -3.39
N ILE A 182 -0.48 21.42 -3.64
CA ILE A 182 -1.38 21.94 -2.61
C ILE A 182 -1.65 20.91 -1.51
N GLU A 183 -1.86 19.64 -1.86
CA GLU A 183 -2.10 18.57 -0.88
C GLU A 183 -0.86 18.37 0.02
N VAL A 184 0.34 18.48 -0.55
CA VAL A 184 1.60 18.38 0.19
C VAL A 184 1.85 19.61 1.06
N ILE A 185 1.46 20.80 0.62
CA ILE A 185 1.57 22.05 1.38
C ILE A 185 0.54 22.11 2.53
N GLU A 186 -0.60 21.46 2.39
CA GLU A 186 -1.62 21.35 3.44
C GLU A 186 -1.26 20.32 4.51
N LEU A 187 -0.33 19.39 4.22
CA LEU A 187 0.21 18.50 5.25
C LEU A 187 0.89 19.30 6.36
N SER A 188 0.44 19.07 7.59
CA SER A 188 1.14 19.52 8.79
C SER A 188 2.55 18.92 8.88
N ASP A 189 3.40 19.49 9.73
CA ASP A 189 4.74 18.95 9.98
C ASP A 189 4.65 17.56 10.64
N GLY A 190 5.25 16.54 10.02
CA GLY A 190 5.05 15.13 10.34
C GLY A 190 3.79 14.50 9.72
N GLY A 191 3.05 15.25 8.90
CA GLY A 191 1.86 14.80 8.19
C GLY A 191 2.19 13.83 7.04
N SER A 192 1.25 12.94 6.75
CA SER A 192 1.37 11.93 5.70
C SER A 192 0.14 11.92 4.80
N LEU A 193 0.36 11.75 3.51
CA LEU A 193 -0.64 11.59 2.46
C LEU A 193 -0.44 10.22 1.81
N ASP A 194 -1.50 9.43 1.72
CA ASP A 194 -1.52 8.27 0.82
C ASP A 194 -1.81 8.79 -0.59
N ALA A 195 -0.79 8.79 -1.44
CA ALA A 195 -0.95 9.23 -2.82
C ALA A 195 -1.66 8.16 -3.66
N GLY A 196 -1.83 6.94 -3.14
CA GLY A 196 -2.33 5.80 -3.90
C GLY A 196 -1.22 5.06 -4.63
N SER A 197 -1.57 3.93 -5.27
CA SER A 197 -0.61 3.06 -5.95
C SER A 197 0.56 2.62 -5.06
N GLY A 198 0.31 2.42 -3.76
CA GLY A 198 1.35 2.01 -2.80
C GLY A 198 2.45 3.05 -2.57
N LEU A 199 2.16 4.33 -2.82
CA LEU A 199 3.04 5.47 -2.60
C LEU A 199 2.50 6.34 -1.45
N THR A 200 3.35 6.61 -0.47
CA THR A 200 3.08 7.51 0.64
C THR A 200 4.00 8.72 0.56
N VAL A 201 3.46 9.89 0.84
CA VAL A 201 4.18 11.17 0.90
C VAL A 201 4.14 11.66 2.33
N MET A 202 5.29 11.90 2.94
CA MET A 202 5.40 12.48 4.26
C MET A 202 6.10 13.83 4.18
N ARG A 203 5.60 14.83 4.93
CA ARG A 203 6.22 16.14 5.02
C ARG A 203 6.77 16.37 6.41
N ASN A 204 8.03 16.80 6.49
CA ASN A 204 8.67 17.26 7.71
C ASN A 204 9.32 18.64 7.45
N GLY A 205 8.58 19.71 7.74
CA GLY A 205 8.95 21.09 7.41
C GLY A 205 9.14 21.30 5.91
N ASP A 206 10.41 21.46 5.51
CA ASP A 206 10.82 21.61 4.10
C ASP A 206 11.18 20.25 3.44
N ALA A 207 11.33 19.17 4.20
CA ALA A 207 11.67 17.87 3.65
C ALA A 207 10.41 17.09 3.26
N ILE A 208 10.32 16.66 2.00
CA ILE A 208 9.32 15.73 1.51
C ILE A 208 9.97 14.36 1.35
N THR A 209 9.37 13.34 1.95
CA THR A 209 9.78 11.94 1.82
C THR A 209 8.70 11.18 1.06
N LEU A 210 9.04 10.64 -0.11
CA LEU A 210 8.26 9.64 -0.82
C LEU A 210 8.69 8.26 -0.34
N SER A 211 7.74 7.38 -0.11
CA SER A 211 8.03 5.99 0.26
C SER A 211 7.01 5.06 -0.34
N GLY A 212 7.43 3.88 -0.79
CA GLY A 212 6.50 2.93 -1.40
C GLY A 212 7.19 1.71 -1.97
N ASN A 213 6.40 0.84 -2.60
CA ASN A 213 6.85 -0.41 -3.23
C ASN A 213 6.71 -0.40 -4.76
N THR A 214 6.54 0.78 -5.36
CA THR A 214 6.25 0.96 -6.80
C THR A 214 7.37 1.61 -7.60
N GLY A 215 8.50 1.93 -6.97
CA GLY A 215 9.65 2.57 -7.61
C GLY A 215 10.42 1.66 -8.57
N ASN A 216 11.61 2.12 -8.98
CA ASN A 216 12.51 1.43 -9.90
C ASN A 216 12.93 0.04 -9.43
N LEU A 217 12.82 -0.19 -8.12
CA LEU A 217 13.22 -1.44 -7.46
C LEU A 217 12.00 -2.20 -6.94
N ALA A 218 10.79 -1.82 -7.39
CA ALA A 218 9.57 -2.54 -7.11
C ALA A 218 9.72 -4.04 -7.43
N PRO A 219 9.25 -4.94 -6.55
CA PRO A 219 8.38 -4.68 -5.39
C PRO A 219 9.11 -4.31 -4.09
N ALA A 220 10.44 -4.18 -4.08
CA ALA A 220 11.16 -3.78 -2.88
C ALA A 220 10.69 -2.40 -2.42
N PHE A 221 10.52 -2.22 -1.12
CA PHE A 221 10.19 -0.90 -0.56
C PHE A 221 11.40 0.04 -0.70
N GLY A 222 11.14 1.30 -1.00
CA GLY A 222 12.17 2.31 -1.05
C GLY A 222 11.64 3.68 -0.66
N THR A 223 12.57 4.57 -0.34
CA THR A 223 12.26 5.94 0.05
C THR A 223 13.09 6.93 -0.76
N LYS A 224 12.59 8.15 -0.89
CA LYS A 224 13.31 9.27 -1.51
C LYS A 224 12.93 10.56 -0.80
N SER A 225 13.93 11.36 -0.42
CA SER A 225 13.72 12.67 0.20
C SER A 225 14.17 13.81 -0.70
N PHE A 226 13.43 14.93 -0.73
CA PHE A 226 13.80 16.17 -1.43
C PHE A 226 13.21 17.40 -0.73
N SER A 227 13.66 18.60 -1.10
CA SER A 227 13.18 19.88 -0.52
C SER A 227 11.90 20.37 -1.23
N LEU A 228 10.89 20.74 -0.43
CA LEU A 228 9.65 21.36 -0.88
C LEU A 228 9.93 22.75 -1.48
N ASN A 229 10.76 23.56 -0.84
CA ASN A 229 11.16 24.87 -1.36
C ASN A 229 11.89 24.75 -2.69
N GLU A 230 12.76 23.75 -2.85
CA GLU A 230 13.43 23.50 -4.13
C GLU A 230 12.43 23.05 -5.21
N CYS A 231 11.44 22.22 -4.84
CA CYS A 231 10.35 21.80 -5.71
C CYS A 231 9.51 23.00 -6.20
N ILE A 232 9.13 23.91 -5.30
CA ILE A 232 8.42 25.16 -5.63
C ILE A 232 9.29 26.04 -6.54
N ALA A 233 10.56 26.24 -6.18
CA ALA A 233 11.47 27.13 -6.89
C ALA A 233 11.77 26.71 -8.34
N ARG A 234 11.65 25.41 -8.64
CA ARG A 234 11.90 24.83 -9.98
C ARG A 234 10.68 24.85 -10.92
N ASN A 235 9.74 25.76 -10.69
CA ASN A 235 8.50 25.93 -11.47
C ASN A 235 7.32 25.06 -10.98
N GLY A 236 7.28 24.77 -9.67
CA GLY A 236 6.11 24.20 -9.00
C GLY A 236 4.96 25.19 -8.82
N GLY A 237 5.05 26.42 -9.35
CA GLY A 237 4.09 27.49 -9.13
C GLY A 237 3.97 27.87 -7.65
N ALA A 238 3.63 29.12 -7.35
CA ALA A 238 2.86 29.30 -6.13
C ALA A 238 1.45 28.82 -6.51
N PRO A 239 0.81 27.91 -5.75
CA PRO A 239 -0.55 27.51 -6.06
C PRO A 239 -1.37 28.77 -6.29
N GLN A 240 -1.97 28.91 -7.46
CA GLN A 240 -3.01 29.93 -7.60
C GLN A 240 -4.11 29.49 -6.62
N GLU A 241 -4.46 30.36 -5.68
CA GLU A 241 -5.70 30.19 -4.93
C GLU A 241 -6.80 29.92 -5.97
N PRO A 242 -7.66 28.89 -5.75
CA PRO A 242 -8.65 28.49 -6.73
C PRO A 242 -9.38 29.74 -7.22
N ASP A 243 -9.33 29.99 -8.54
CA ASP A 243 -9.94 31.16 -9.16
C ASP A 243 -11.35 31.29 -8.58
N GLU A 244 -11.60 32.43 -7.90
CA GLU A 244 -12.93 32.78 -7.42
C GLU A 244 -13.90 32.49 -8.56
N GLU A 245 -14.77 31.51 -8.33
CA GLU A 245 -15.74 30.97 -9.27
C GLU A 245 -16.41 32.15 -9.98
N LEU A 246 -15.99 32.43 -11.22
CA LEU A 246 -16.60 33.49 -11.99
C LEU A 246 -18.08 33.13 -12.11
N PRO A 247 -19.00 34.08 -11.87
CA PRO A 247 -20.42 33.80 -11.93
C PRO A 247 -20.75 33.14 -13.27
N PRO A 248 -21.64 32.13 -13.28
CA PRO A 248 -21.91 31.32 -14.45
C PRO A 248 -22.17 32.22 -15.65
N VAL A 249 -21.34 32.05 -16.69
CA VAL A 249 -21.60 32.62 -18.00
C VAL A 249 -22.87 31.92 -18.47
N GLU A 250 -23.94 32.68 -18.70
CA GLU A 250 -25.17 32.18 -19.28
C GLU A 250 -24.83 31.61 -20.67
N GLU A 251 -24.68 30.29 -20.75
CA GLU A 251 -24.52 29.57 -22.00
C GLU A 251 -25.87 29.58 -22.74
N ASP A 252 -25.81 30.07 -23.98
CA ASP A 252 -26.88 30.14 -24.96
C ASP A 252 -27.47 28.74 -25.17
N GLU A 253 -28.79 28.62 -24.98
CA GLU A 253 -29.58 27.37 -25.13
C GLU A 253 -29.48 26.85 -26.57
N GLY A 254 -28.43 26.08 -26.85
CA GLY A 254 -28.33 25.27 -28.05
C GLY A 254 -29.05 23.95 -27.83
N ASP A 255 -30.17 23.76 -28.53
CA ASP A 255 -31.01 22.56 -28.57
C ASP A 255 -30.19 21.25 -28.44
N GLU A 256 -30.20 20.67 -27.24
CA GLU A 256 -29.68 19.33 -26.98
C GLU A 256 -30.64 18.32 -27.62
N GLU A 257 -30.12 17.55 -28.58
CA GLU A 257 -30.82 16.39 -29.11
C GLU A 257 -30.98 15.36 -27.97
N GLU A 258 -32.22 15.19 -27.52
CA GLU A 258 -32.61 14.25 -26.46
C GLU A 258 -32.34 12.82 -26.92
N ASP A 259 -31.17 12.27 -26.57
CA ASP A 259 -30.83 10.87 -26.78
C ASP A 259 -31.84 10.02 -25.99
N VAL A 260 -32.79 9.41 -26.70
CA VAL A 260 -33.79 8.51 -26.14
C VAL A 260 -33.08 7.24 -25.67
N GLU A 261 -32.66 7.25 -24.41
CA GLU A 261 -32.10 6.09 -23.71
C GLU A 261 -33.09 4.92 -23.80
N THR A 262 -32.61 3.77 -24.27
CA THR A 262 -33.47 2.60 -24.39
C THR A 262 -33.76 2.00 -23.01
N ASP A 263 -34.94 1.36 -22.83
CA ASP A 263 -35.31 0.70 -21.56
C ASP A 263 -34.23 -0.29 -21.05
N ALA A 264 -33.45 -0.88 -21.97
CA ALA A 264 -32.36 -1.79 -21.65
C ALA A 264 -31.11 -1.08 -21.08
N GLU A 265 -30.79 0.12 -21.58
CA GLU A 265 -29.68 0.93 -21.07
C GLU A 265 -30.00 1.48 -19.68
N ARG A 266 -31.26 1.90 -19.48
CA ARG A 266 -31.74 2.31 -18.17
C ARG A 266 -31.66 1.18 -17.13
N GLU A 267 -32.10 -0.04 -17.47
CA GLU A 267 -32.00 -1.18 -16.55
C GLU A 267 -30.53 -1.56 -16.27
N ALA A 268 -29.64 -1.41 -17.26
CA ALA A 268 -28.21 -1.66 -17.07
C ALA A 268 -27.55 -0.62 -16.16
N ARG A 269 -27.91 0.66 -16.28
CA ARG A 269 -27.44 1.73 -15.38
C ARG A 269 -27.93 1.50 -13.95
N GLU A 270 -29.22 1.24 -13.76
CA GLU A 270 -29.80 0.95 -12.43
C GLU A 270 -29.10 -0.26 -11.77
N ARG A 271 -28.74 -1.30 -12.54
CA ARG A 271 -27.97 -2.44 -12.01
C ARG A 271 -26.53 -2.09 -11.65
N ARG A 272 -25.88 -1.17 -12.39
CA ARG A 272 -24.50 -0.76 -12.12
C ARG A 272 -24.43 0.07 -10.83
N GLU A 273 -25.36 1.00 -10.65
CA GLU A 273 -25.48 1.81 -9.44
C GLU A 273 -25.68 0.93 -8.19
N VAL A 274 -26.56 -0.08 -8.28
CA VAL A 274 -26.76 -1.04 -7.18
C VAL A 274 -25.50 -1.88 -6.91
N GLN A 275 -24.77 -2.29 -7.96
CA GLN A 275 -23.51 -3.02 -7.76
C GLN A 275 -22.42 -2.16 -7.13
N GLU A 276 -22.35 -0.87 -7.45
CA GLU A 276 -21.40 0.09 -6.87
C GLU A 276 -21.73 0.36 -5.40
N GLU A 277 -23.01 0.54 -5.03
CA GLU A 277 -23.44 0.68 -3.63
C GLU A 277 -23.13 -0.57 -2.81
N ILE A 278 -23.40 -1.76 -3.36
CA ILE A 278 -23.08 -3.02 -2.71
C ILE A 278 -21.56 -3.13 -2.53
N ALA A 279 -20.78 -2.88 -3.59
CA ALA A 279 -19.33 -2.93 -3.54
C ALA A 279 -18.74 -1.95 -2.50
N PHE A 280 -19.32 -0.76 -2.36
CA PHE A 280 -18.95 0.21 -1.33
C PHE A 280 -19.20 -0.34 0.09
N CYS A 281 -20.33 -0.98 0.36
CA CYS A 281 -20.55 -1.65 1.65
C CYS A 281 -19.54 -2.78 1.91
N PHE A 282 -18.98 -3.39 0.87
CA PHE A 282 -17.99 -4.48 0.97
C PHE A 282 -16.53 -4.01 0.89
N SER A 283 -16.22 -2.79 0.46
CA SER A 283 -14.85 -2.28 0.37
C SER A 283 -14.40 -1.56 1.64
N ALA A 284 -15.35 -1.10 2.47
CA ALA A 284 -15.10 -0.50 3.77
C ALA A 284 -14.62 -1.49 4.86
N TYR A 285 -13.98 -2.61 4.46
CA TYR A 285 -13.74 -3.83 5.24
C TYR A 285 -12.67 -3.75 6.36
N ASP A 286 -12.48 -2.58 6.97
CA ASP A 286 -11.77 -2.42 8.26
C ASP A 286 -12.74 -2.31 9.45
N PHE A 287 -13.98 -2.75 9.26
CA PHE A 287 -15.15 -2.35 10.05
C PHE A 287 -15.56 -3.37 11.12
N PHE A 288 -14.88 -3.37 12.27
CA PHE A 288 -15.50 -3.84 13.52
C PHE A 288 -15.97 -2.69 14.43
N ASP A 289 -15.71 -1.44 14.08
CA ASP A 289 -15.94 -0.30 14.98
C ASP A 289 -17.30 0.39 14.83
N ASP A 290 -17.99 0.30 13.68
CA ASP A 290 -19.30 0.97 13.49
C ASP A 290 -20.43 0.00 13.12
N TYR A 291 -20.98 -0.64 14.15
CA TYR A 291 -22.10 -1.59 14.03
C TYR A 291 -23.38 -0.98 13.43
N GLU A 292 -23.60 0.34 13.59
CA GLU A 292 -24.83 1.00 13.13
C GLU A 292 -24.91 1.10 11.60
N ILE A 293 -23.82 1.49 10.93
CA ILE A 293 -23.74 1.58 9.46
C ILE A 293 -23.92 0.20 8.82
N PHE A 294 -23.38 -0.85 9.45
CA PHE A 294 -23.54 -2.22 8.99
C PHE A 294 -25.01 -2.70 9.05
N VAL A 295 -25.71 -2.40 10.15
CA VAL A 295 -27.12 -2.76 10.32
C VAL A 295 -28.01 -2.04 9.31
N ASP A 296 -27.73 -0.76 9.04
CA ASP A 296 -28.48 0.02 8.05
C ASP A 296 -28.21 -0.47 6.61
N CYS A 297 -26.97 -0.81 6.25
CA CYS A 297 -26.69 -1.40 4.93
C CYS A 297 -27.39 -2.77 4.76
N ILE A 298 -27.38 -3.64 5.79
CA ILE A 298 -28.11 -4.92 5.73
C ILE A 298 -29.62 -4.72 5.58
N ALA A 299 -30.19 -3.74 6.29
CA ALA A 299 -31.61 -3.44 6.19
C ALA A 299 -31.99 -3.01 4.77
N ASN A 300 -31.17 -2.16 4.15
CA ASN A 300 -31.38 -1.66 2.80
C ASN A 300 -31.29 -2.80 1.75
N VAL A 301 -30.26 -3.66 1.84
CA VAL A 301 -30.11 -4.84 0.96
C VAL A 301 -31.27 -5.83 1.13
N ALA A 302 -31.73 -6.05 2.36
CA ALA A 302 -32.86 -6.94 2.63
C ALA A 302 -34.18 -6.40 2.04
N GLU A 303 -34.41 -5.09 2.12
CA GLU A 303 -35.59 -4.44 1.54
C GLU A 303 -35.60 -4.53 0.01
N GLN A 304 -34.46 -4.28 -0.64
CA GLN A 304 -34.35 -4.33 -2.11
C GLN A 304 -34.55 -5.74 -2.69
N ASP A 305 -34.09 -6.79 -2.01
CA ASP A 305 -34.19 -8.17 -2.51
C ASP A 305 -35.45 -8.93 -2.05
N GLY A 306 -36.33 -8.29 -1.26
CA GLY A 306 -37.49 -8.94 -0.65
C GLY A 306 -37.13 -10.10 0.27
N ALA A 307 -35.88 -10.16 0.73
CA ALA A 307 -35.39 -11.15 1.67
C ALA A 307 -35.64 -10.64 3.09
N THR A 308 -35.93 -11.54 4.03
CA THR A 308 -35.94 -11.09 5.44
C THR A 308 -34.50 -10.88 5.90
N SER A 309 -34.22 -9.84 6.67
CA SER A 309 -32.89 -9.56 7.24
C SER A 309 -32.26 -10.78 7.93
N LEU A 310 -33.08 -11.67 8.50
CA LEU A 310 -32.65 -12.92 9.11
C LEU A 310 -32.10 -13.95 8.10
N GLU A 311 -32.63 -14.01 6.87
CA GLU A 311 -32.10 -14.88 5.82
C GLU A 311 -30.74 -14.39 5.31
N VAL A 312 -30.56 -13.07 5.21
CA VAL A 312 -29.28 -12.45 4.82
C VAL A 312 -28.21 -12.76 5.88
N VAL A 313 -28.51 -12.50 7.15
CA VAL A 313 -27.59 -12.78 8.27
C VAL A 313 -27.24 -14.27 8.38
N TRP A 314 -28.19 -15.18 8.17
CA TRP A 314 -27.90 -16.62 8.19
C TRP A 314 -26.99 -17.06 7.04
N SER A 315 -27.18 -16.51 5.84
CA SER A 315 -26.31 -16.79 4.69
C SER A 315 -24.86 -16.36 4.98
N TRP A 316 -24.70 -15.20 5.61
CA TRP A 316 -23.41 -14.66 6.02
C TRP A 316 -22.72 -15.47 7.11
N ILE A 317 -23.45 -15.86 8.16
CA ILE A 317 -22.91 -16.72 9.22
C ILE A 317 -22.41 -18.04 8.62
N ILE A 318 -23.14 -18.62 7.67
CA ILE A 318 -22.69 -19.83 6.97
C ILE A 318 -21.41 -19.55 6.15
N GLN A 319 -21.29 -18.43 5.47
CA GLN A 319 -20.09 -18.13 4.68
C GLN A 319 -18.85 -17.92 5.55
N ILE A 320 -18.99 -17.20 6.66
CA ILE A 320 -17.91 -16.97 7.63
C ILE A 320 -17.52 -18.29 8.30
N CYS A 321 -18.49 -19.08 8.78
CA CYS A 321 -18.20 -20.34 9.47
C CYS A 321 -17.61 -21.42 8.57
N PHE A 322 -17.92 -21.42 7.27
CA PHE A 322 -17.46 -22.44 6.32
C PHE A 322 -16.31 -21.98 5.42
N GLY A 323 -15.77 -20.77 5.63
CA GLY A 323 -14.62 -20.25 4.86
C GLY A 323 -14.91 -20.11 3.36
N VAL A 324 -16.19 -20.00 2.99
CA VAL A 324 -16.59 -19.85 1.59
C VAL A 324 -16.52 -18.37 1.27
N THR A 325 -15.66 -17.99 0.32
CA THR A 325 -15.59 -16.62 -0.21
C THR A 325 -17.00 -16.08 -0.50
N PRO A 326 -17.36 -14.87 -0.05
CA PRO A 326 -18.77 -14.45 0.06
C PRO A 326 -19.51 -14.27 -1.28
N PHE A 327 -18.77 -14.15 -2.38
CA PHE A 327 -19.35 -13.77 -3.67
C PHE A 327 -20.12 -14.87 -4.42
N PRO A 328 -19.61 -16.11 -4.60
CA PRO A 328 -20.28 -17.07 -5.48
C PRO A 328 -21.52 -17.70 -4.85
N ALA A 329 -21.50 -17.95 -3.53
CA ALA A 329 -22.55 -18.70 -2.85
C ALA A 329 -23.83 -17.88 -2.64
N THR A 330 -23.71 -16.58 -2.30
CA THR A 330 -24.87 -15.68 -2.12
C THR A 330 -25.62 -15.49 -3.42
N ILE A 331 -24.89 -15.23 -4.52
CA ILE A 331 -25.46 -15.05 -5.85
C ILE A 331 -26.15 -16.34 -6.31
N VAL A 332 -25.52 -17.51 -6.12
CA VAL A 332 -26.15 -18.80 -6.49
C VAL A 332 -27.42 -19.06 -5.68
N PHE A 333 -27.44 -18.76 -4.38
CA PHE A 333 -28.62 -18.95 -3.54
C PHE A 333 -29.78 -18.01 -3.94
N ILE A 334 -29.49 -16.73 -4.19
CA ILE A 334 -30.48 -15.74 -4.63
C ILE A 334 -31.03 -16.09 -6.02
N LEU A 335 -30.17 -16.46 -6.97
CA LEU A 335 -30.58 -16.89 -8.31
C LEU A 335 -31.43 -18.18 -8.27
N PHE A 336 -31.10 -19.11 -7.38
CA PHE A 336 -31.88 -20.33 -7.20
C PHE A 336 -33.28 -20.06 -6.65
N LYS A 337 -33.43 -19.12 -5.70
CA LYS A 337 -34.75 -18.68 -5.20
C LYS A 337 -35.56 -17.96 -6.28
N ARG A 338 -34.96 -17.02 -7.04
CA ARG A 338 -35.65 -16.31 -8.14
C ARG A 338 -36.12 -17.26 -9.24
N ARG A 339 -35.38 -18.35 -9.50
CA ARG A 339 -35.79 -19.38 -10.46
C ARG A 339 -36.95 -20.25 -9.95
N ARG A 340 -37.02 -20.49 -8.63
CA ARG A 340 -38.11 -21.25 -8.00
C ARG A 340 -39.41 -20.47 -7.88
N ALA A 341 -39.36 -19.14 -7.80
CA ALA A 341 -40.56 -18.29 -7.73
C ALA A 341 -41.24 -18.07 -9.11
N ARG A 342 -40.55 -18.37 -10.21
CA ARG A 342 -41.11 -18.29 -11.58
C ARG A 342 -41.73 -19.61 -12.08
N HIS A 343 -41.73 -20.64 -11.25
CA HIS A 343 -42.36 -21.95 -11.50
C HIS A 343 -43.44 -22.20 -10.46
#